data_AF-A0A8T6P3M7-F1
#
_entry.id   AF-A0A8T6P3M7-F1
#
_cell.length_a   1.000
_cell.length_b   1.000
_cell.length_c   1.000
_cell.angle_alpha   90.00
_cell.angle_beta   90.00
_cell.angle_gamma   90.00
#
_symmetry.space_group_name_H-M   'P 1'
#
loop_
_entity.id
_entity.type
_entity.pdbx_description
1 polymer ?
#
loop_
_entity_poly.entity_id
_entity_poly.type
_entity_poly.pdbx_seq_one_letter_code
_entity_poly.pdbx_strand_id
1 'polypeptide(L)' 'MDILFIANARIPSEKAHAFQIVQMCEAFAAHGAAVTLLYPARRTKPDITDIWGHY' A
#
# COMPACT_ATOMS: atom_id res chain seq x y z
N MET A 1 -0.64 -16.52 -7.91
CA MET A 1 0.75 -16.15 -7.57
C MET A 1 0.68 -15.32 -6.31
N ASP A 2 1.49 -15.60 -5.30
CA ASP A 2 1.42 -14.91 -4.01
C ASP A 2 2.58 -13.91 -3.92
N ILE A 3 2.26 -12.65 -3.64
CA ILE A 3 3.23 -11.55 -3.57
C ILE A 3 3.18 -10.93 -2.18
N LEU A 4 4.29 -11.00 -1.45
CA LEU A 4 4.53 -10.19 -0.27
C LEU A 4 5.29 -8.92 -0.67
N PHE A 5 4.59 -7.79 -0.70
CA PHE A 5 5.17 -6.48 -1.01
C PHE A 5 5.62 -5.82 0.29
N ILE A 6 6.94 -5.71 0.52
CA ILE A 6 7.50 -5.11 1.74
C ILE A 6 7.96 -3.69 1.43
N ALA A 7 7.39 -2.70 2.12
CA ALA A 7 7.76 -1.30 1.96
C ALA A 7 8.07 -0.65 3.31
N ASN A 8 9.29 -0.15 3.48
CA ASN A 8 9.64 0.71 4.62
C ASN A 8 9.18 2.16 4.37
N ALA A 9 7.88 2.35 4.19
CA ALA A 9 7.25 3.63 3.96
C ALA A 9 6.24 3.94 5.06
N ARG A 10 6.01 5.23 5.33
CA ARG A 10 4.89 5.67 6.16
C ARG A 10 3.65 5.72 5.27
N ILE A 11 2.70 4.85 5.52
CA ILE A 11 1.44 4.75 4.77
C ILE A 11 0.30 4.83 5.80
N PRO A 12 -0.71 5.69 5.59
CA PRO A 12 -0.90 6.59 4.45
C PRO A 12 -0.07 7.89 4.56
N SER A 13 0.16 8.51 3.41
CA SER A 13 1.01 9.69 3.17
C SER A 13 0.71 10.33 1.80
N GLU A 14 0.78 11.66 1.70
CA GLU A 14 0.61 12.43 0.46
C GLU A 14 1.84 12.40 -0.45
N LYS A 15 2.90 11.69 -0.06
CA LYS A 15 4.12 11.57 -0.86
C LYS A 15 3.92 10.54 -1.96
N ALA A 16 4.45 10.85 -3.16
CA ALA A 16 4.31 10.03 -4.36
C ALA A 16 4.72 8.56 -4.18
N HIS A 17 5.70 8.26 -3.32
CA HIS A 17 6.13 6.89 -3.04
C HIS A 17 5.01 6.02 -2.47
N ALA A 18 4.17 6.57 -1.57
CA ALA A 18 3.09 5.78 -0.97
C ALA A 18 1.98 5.49 -1.99
N PHE A 19 1.64 6.49 -2.82
CA PHE A 19 0.72 6.30 -3.95
C PHE A 19 1.22 5.22 -4.90
N GLN A 20 2.49 5.30 -5.32
CA GLN A 20 3.09 4.32 -6.25
C GLN A 20 3.11 2.89 -5.68
N ILE A 21 3.39 2.72 -4.38
CA ILE A 21 3.36 1.41 -3.72
C ILE A 21 1.95 0.80 -3.77
N VAL A 22 0.93 1.59 -3.41
CA VAL A 22 -0.45 1.09 -3.34
C VAL A 22 -0.98 0.77 -4.73
N GLN A 23 -0.77 1.66 -5.70
CA GLN A 23 -1.17 1.45 -7.10
C GLN A 23 -0.48 0.25 -7.75
N MET A 24 0.78 -0.03 -7.40
CA MET A 24 1.43 -1.26 -7.85
C MET A 24 0.80 -2.51 -7.24
N CYS A 25 0.48 -2.50 -5.94
CA CYS A 25 -0.20 -3.63 -5.30
C CYS A 25 -1.56 -3.90 -5.95
N GLU A 26 -2.33 -2.85 -6.24
CA GLU A 26 -3.60 -2.95 -6.96
C GLU A 26 -3.44 -3.51 -8.37
N ALA A 27 -2.44 -3.03 -9.12
CA ALA A 27 -2.16 -3.54 -10.46
C ALA A 27 -1.83 -5.04 -10.44
N PHE A 28 -1.03 -5.51 -9.48
CA PHE A 28 -0.75 -6.94 -9.34
C PHE A 28 -2.00 -7.74 -8.95
N ALA A 29 -2.80 -7.22 -8.02
CA ALA A 29 -4.05 -7.85 -7.61
C ALA A 29 -5.05 -7.97 -8.78
N ALA A 30 -5.16 -6.92 -9.60
CA ALA A 30 -5.99 -6.91 -10.80
C ALA A 30 -5.58 -7.96 -11.84
N HIS A 31 -4.32 -8.42 -11.81
CA HIS A 31 -3.82 -9.51 -12.67
C HIS A 31 -3.84 -10.88 -11.96
N GLY A 32 -4.61 -11.03 -10.88
CA GLY A 32 -4.85 -12.31 -10.21
C GLY A 32 -3.75 -12.72 -9.22
N ALA A 33 -2.86 -11.81 -8.82
CA ALA A 33 -1.94 -12.08 -7.72
C ALA A 33 -2.63 -11.88 -6.37
N ALA A 34 -2.34 -12.75 -5.40
CA ALA A 34 -2.70 -12.51 -4.01
C ALA A 34 -1.61 -11.63 -3.39
N VAL A 35 -1.91 -10.34 -3.19
CA VAL A 35 -0.93 -9.35 -2.73
C VAL A 35 -1.13 -9.03 -1.26
N THR A 36 -0.06 -9.12 -0.48
CA THR A 36 0.00 -8.62 0.90
C THR A 36 0.99 -7.47 0.97
N LEU A 37 0.51 -6.27 1.32
CA LEU A 37 1.37 -5.10 1.57
C LEU A 37 1.77 -5.05 3.04
N LEU A 38 3.05 -5.28 3.33
CA LEU A 38 3.64 -5.15 4.66
C LEU A 38 4.42 -3.84 4.77
N TYR A 39 4.06 -3.02 5.75
CA TYR A 39 4.70 -1.74 6.01
C TYR A 39 4.69 -1.42 7.51
N PRO A 40 5.59 -0.55 8.01
CA PRO A 40 5.61 -0.17 9.42
C PRO A 40 4.28 0.47 9.85
N ALA A 41 3.82 0.18 11.07
CA ALA A 41 2.64 0.81 11.68
C ALA A 41 2.82 2.31 12.01
N ARG A 42 3.79 2.99 11.39
CA ARG A 42 4.06 4.42 11.54
C ARG A 42 3.26 5.20 10.52
N ARG A 43 2.18 5.83 10.96
CA ARG A 43 1.28 6.62 10.11
C ARG A 43 1.59 8.11 10.21
N THR A 44 1.59 8.80 9.06
CA THR A 44 1.61 10.28 9.03
C THR A 44 0.19 10.81 9.23
N LYS A 45 -0.80 10.14 8.62
CA LYS A 45 -2.24 10.44 8.74
C LYS A 45 -2.92 9.26 9.46
N PRO A 46 -3.04 9.29 10.79
CA PRO A 46 -3.56 8.16 11.56
C PRO A 46 -5.07 7.96 11.43
N ASP A 47 -5.79 9.01 11.02
CA ASP A 47 -7.23 9.08 10.75
C ASP A 47 -7.65 8.25 9.53
N ILE A 48 -6.75 8.07 8.56
CA ILE A 48 -7.01 7.23 7.40
C ILE A 48 -6.78 5.77 7.79
N THR A 49 -7.87 5.01 7.76
CA THR A 49 -7.91 3.59 8.14
C THR A 49 -8.01 2.68 6.94
N ASP A 50 -8.80 3.06 5.94
CA ASP A 50 -8.86 2.40 4.64
C ASP A 50 -7.84 3.02 3.69
N ILE A 51 -6.77 2.26 3.41
CA ILE A 51 -5.70 2.69 2.51
C ILE A 51 -6.11 2.52 1.06
N TRP A 52 -6.86 1.47 0.74
CA TRP A 52 -7.24 1.15 -0.64
C TRP A 52 -8.28 2.15 -1.14
N GLY A 53 -9.24 2.55 -0.30
CA GLY A 53 -10.17 3.63 -0.64
C GLY A 53 -9.54 5.03 -0.65
N HIS A 54 -8.34 5.21 -0.10
CA HIS A 54 -7.67 6.51 -0.04
C HIS A 54 -6.82 6.85 -1.27
N TYR A 55 -6.19 5.84 -1.88
CA TYR A 55 -5.25 6.00 -2.99
C TYR A 55 -5.90 5.70 -4.34
#